data_AF-A0A832SNQ9-F1
#
_entry.id   AF-A0A832SNQ9-F1
#
_cell.length_a   1.000
_cell.length_b   1.000
_cell.length_c   1.000
_cell.angle_alpha   90.00
_cell.angle_beta   90.00
_cell.angle_gamma   90.00
#
_symmetry.space_group_name_H-M   'P 1'
#
loop_
_entity.id
_entity.type
_entity.pdbx_description
1 polymer ?
#
loop_
_entity_poly.entity_id
_entity_poly.type
_entity_poly.pdbx_seq_one_letter_code
_entity_poly.pdbx_strand_id
1 'polypeptide(L)'
;AKIVLGSELYQKNPEYWSDLVKFTKHMSLKRTMRTLTIMGRSESDEKIDVARLLYPAMQAVDIHYLDVDIAHAGMDQRKIHM
;
A
#
# COMPACT_ATOMS: atom_id res chain seq x y z
N ALA A 1 -5.99 2.81 -23.66
CA ALA A 1 -5.49 2.96 -22.27
C ALA A 1 -4.86 1.64 -21.84
N LYS A 2 -3.76 1.66 -21.06
CA LYS A 2 -3.19 0.45 -20.45
C LYS A 2 -3.94 0.19 -19.14
N ILE A 3 -4.53 -0.99 -18.99
CA ILE A 3 -5.26 -1.40 -17.79
C ILE A 3 -4.49 -2.58 -17.20
N VAL A 4 -4.15 -2.50 -15.92
CA VAL A 4 -3.43 -3.55 -15.20
C VAL A 4 -4.27 -3.95 -14.01
N LEU A 5 -4.59 -5.24 -13.90
CA LEU A 5 -5.23 -5.79 -12.71
C LEU A 5 -4.17 -6.04 -11.63
N GLY A 6 -4.44 -5.66 -10.39
CA GLY A 6 -3.52 -5.91 -9.27
C GLY A 6 -3.18 -7.40 -9.13
N SER A 7 -4.16 -8.28 -9.30
CA SER A 7 -3.93 -9.73 -9.30
C SER A 7 -2.95 -10.19 -10.39
N GLU A 8 -3.00 -9.58 -11.59
CA GLU A 8 -2.03 -9.89 -12.65
C GLU A 8 -0.65 -9.33 -12.34
N LEU A 9 -0.56 -8.14 -11.74
CA LEU A 9 0.70 -7.55 -11.30
C LEU A 9 1.39 -8.49 -10.29
N TYR A 10 0.66 -9.00 -9.32
CA TYR A 10 1.20 -9.89 -8.28
C TYR A 10 1.61 -11.27 -8.83
N GLN A 11 0.85 -11.80 -9.81
CA GLN A 11 1.17 -13.09 -10.42
C GLN A 11 2.38 -13.03 -11.34
N LYS A 12 2.55 -11.92 -12.08
CA LYS A 12 3.67 -11.72 -13.01
C LYS A 12 4.98 -11.40 -12.30
N ASN A 13 4.92 -10.94 -11.05
CA ASN A 13 6.08 -10.53 -10.25
C ASN A 13 6.11 -11.30 -8.91
N PRO A 14 6.55 -12.57 -8.87
CA PRO A 14 6.56 -13.37 -7.63
C PRO A 14 7.34 -12.72 -6.47
N GLU A 15 8.39 -11.96 -6.80
CA GLU A 15 9.22 -11.21 -5.87
C GLU A 15 8.47 -10.06 -5.16
N TYR A 16 7.32 -9.63 -5.68
CA TYR A 16 6.45 -8.61 -5.07
C TYR A 16 6.19 -8.88 -3.58
N TRP A 17 5.91 -10.13 -3.23
CA TRP A 17 5.62 -10.51 -1.85
C TRP A 17 6.86 -10.44 -0.94
N SER A 18 8.03 -10.77 -1.49
CA SER A 18 9.30 -10.61 -0.77
C SER A 18 9.57 -9.14 -0.50
N ASP A 19 9.37 -8.30 -1.51
CA ASP A 19 9.63 -6.87 -1.43
C ASP A 19 8.60 -6.15 -0.55
N LEU A 20 7.35 -6.61 -0.51
CA LEU A 20 6.37 -6.21 0.50
C LEU A 20 6.87 -6.49 1.92
N VAL A 21 7.36 -7.70 2.19
CA VAL A 21 7.90 -8.04 3.52
C VAL A 21 9.15 -7.22 3.84
N LYS A 22 10.03 -6.95 2.86
CA LYS A 22 11.19 -6.07 3.08
C LYS A 22 10.74 -4.63 3.35
N PHE A 23 9.80 -4.11 2.57
CA PHE A 23 9.27 -2.75 2.70
C PHE A 23 8.64 -2.52 4.08
N THR A 24 7.83 -3.47 4.55
CA THR A 24 7.19 -3.37 5.87
C THR A 24 8.19 -3.29 7.04
N LYS A 25 9.43 -3.79 6.91
CA LYS A 25 10.48 -3.61 7.93
C LYS A 25 10.90 -2.15 8.11
N HIS A 26 10.69 -1.31 7.10
CA HIS A 26 10.96 0.12 7.14
C HIS A 26 9.78 0.94 7.67
N MET A 27 8.65 0.30 7.97
CA MET A 27 7.46 0.94 8.51
C MET A 27 7.31 0.65 10.01
N SER A 28 7.08 1.69 10.81
CA SER A 28 6.62 1.49 12.19
C SER A 28 5.12 1.25 12.23
N LEU A 29 4.64 0.47 13.20
CA LEU A 29 3.20 0.25 13.41
C LEU A 29 2.44 1.57 13.55
N LYS A 30 3.01 2.56 14.25
CA LYS A 30 2.44 3.91 14.38
C LYS A 30 2.29 4.62 13.02
N ARG A 31 3.26 4.48 12.11
CA ARG A 31 3.18 5.03 10.75
C ARG A 31 2.05 4.35 9.96
N THR A 32 1.96 3.03 10.05
CA THR A 32 0.92 2.23 9.39
C THR A 32 -0.48 2.56 9.89
N MET A 33 -0.67 2.74 11.20
CA MET A 33 -1.97 3.15 11.75
C MET A 33 -2.42 4.51 11.21
N ARG A 34 -1.51 5.47 11.07
CA ARG A 34 -1.81 6.80 10.51
C ARG A 34 -2.22 6.77 9.04
N THR A 35 -1.78 5.77 8.27
CA THR A 35 -2.18 5.61 6.87
C THR A 35 -3.54 4.93 6.72
N LEU A 36 -4.11 4.31 7.75
CA LEU A 36 -5.44 3.66 7.66
C LEU A 36 -6.57 4.63 7.27
N THR A 37 -6.39 5.94 7.47
CA THR A 37 -7.34 6.96 7.00
C THR A 37 -7.54 6.95 5.49
N ILE A 38 -6.58 6.43 4.70
CA ILE A 38 -6.73 6.29 3.25
C ILE A 38 -7.86 5.33 2.86
N MET A 39 -8.23 4.42 3.77
CA MET A 39 -9.35 3.48 3.59
C MET A 39 -10.67 4.04 4.18
N GLY A 40 -10.73 5.34 4.46
CA GLY A 40 -11.92 6.01 5.03
C GLY A 40 -12.19 5.66 6.49
N ARG A 41 -11.19 5.20 7.25
CA ARG A 41 -11.34 4.71 8.63
C ARG A 41 -10.53 5.53 9.64
N SER A 42 -11.01 5.64 10.87
CA SER A 42 -10.28 6.29 11.97
C SER A 42 -9.33 5.31 12.67
N GLU A 43 -8.29 5.84 13.32
CA GLU A 43 -7.36 5.05 14.14
C GLU A 43 -8.04 4.36 15.34
N SER A 44 -9.25 4.80 15.68
CA SER A 44 -10.07 4.32 16.79
C SER A 44 -11.02 3.16 16.44
N ASP A 45 -10.96 2.63 15.21
CA ASP A 45 -11.75 1.44 14.84
C ASP A 45 -11.31 0.25 15.70
N GLU A 46 -12.14 -0.22 16.63
CA GLU A 46 -11.82 -1.33 17.56
C GLU A 46 -11.55 -2.68 16.86
N LYS A 47 -11.83 -2.79 15.55
CA LYS A 47 -11.60 -4.00 14.74
C LYS A 47 -10.76 -3.68 13.51
N ILE A 48 -9.46 -3.47 13.72
CA ILE A 48 -8.46 -3.43 12.65
C ILE A 48 -7.91 -4.85 12.47
N ASP A 49 -8.30 -5.50 11.38
CA ASP A 49 -7.69 -6.75 10.96
C ASP A 49 -6.28 -6.51 10.38
N VAL A 50 -5.39 -7.51 10.49
CA VAL A 50 -3.99 -7.40 10.05
C VAL A 50 -3.89 -7.11 8.55
N ALA A 51 -4.83 -7.60 7.74
CA ALA A 51 -4.81 -7.35 6.29
C ALA A 51 -4.90 -5.85 5.97
N ARG A 52 -5.66 -5.08 6.77
CA ARG A 52 -5.69 -3.60 6.65
C ARG A 52 -4.34 -2.94 6.97
N LEU A 53 -3.54 -3.52 7.85
CA LEU A 53 -2.20 -2.99 8.14
C LEU A 53 -1.23 -3.24 6.98
N LEU A 54 -1.48 -4.29 6.18
CA LEU A 54 -0.66 -4.62 5.01
C LEU A 54 -1.01 -3.75 3.79
N TYR A 55 -2.26 -3.33 3.67
CA TYR A 55 -2.75 -2.63 2.48
C TYR A 55 -1.96 -1.36 2.11
N PRO A 56 -1.63 -0.44 3.06
CA PRO A 56 -0.80 0.71 2.73
C PRO A 56 0.57 0.31 2.18
N ALA A 57 1.22 -0.68 2.80
CA ALA A 57 2.52 -1.16 2.33
C ALA A 57 2.43 -1.75 0.92
N MET A 58 1.37 -2.50 0.61
CA MET A 58 1.11 -2.99 -0.75
C MET A 58 0.99 -1.83 -1.75
N GLN A 59 0.23 -0.79 -1.43
CA GLN A 59 0.07 0.36 -2.32
C GLN A 59 1.38 1.11 -2.60
N ALA A 60 2.29 1.20 -1.62
CA ALA A 60 3.62 1.77 -1.87
C ALA A 60 4.49 0.88 -2.77
N VAL A 61 4.40 -0.43 -2.60
CA VAL A 61 5.12 -1.41 -3.43
C VAL A 61 4.53 -1.44 -4.85
N ASP A 62 3.22 -1.30 -5.02
CA ASP A 62 2.55 -1.18 -6.32
C ASP A 62 3.14 -0.04 -7.16
N ILE A 63 3.42 1.13 -6.55
CA ILE A 63 4.05 2.27 -7.25
C ILE A 63 5.42 1.86 -7.83
N HIS A 64 6.20 1.09 -7.08
CA HIS A 64 7.49 0.59 -7.54
C HIS A 64 7.35 -0.42 -8.69
N TYR A 65 6.44 -1.40 -8.59
CA TYR A 65 6.27 -2.44 -9.61
C TYR A 65 5.54 -1.98 -10.87
N LEU A 66 4.72 -0.92 -10.76
CA LEU A 66 4.12 -0.27 -11.91
C LEU A 66 5.11 0.62 -12.68
N ASP A 67 6.30 0.86 -12.10
CA ASP A 67 7.38 1.68 -12.67
C ASP A 67 6.86 3.05 -13.14
N VAL A 68 6.18 3.76 -12.22
CA VAL A 68 5.58 5.07 -12.51
C VAL A 68 6.47 6.21 -12.03
N ASP A 69 6.69 7.19 -12.90
CA ASP A 69 7.38 8.43 -12.53
C ASP A 69 6.52 9.34 -11.65
N ILE A 70 5.20 9.30 -11.84
CA ILE A 70 4.23 10.18 -11.16
C ILE A 70 3.06 9.35 -10.64
N ALA A 71 2.93 9.26 -9.31
CA ALA A 71 1.79 8.65 -8.64
C ALA A 71 0.64 9.66 -8.49
N HIS A 72 -0.38 9.55 -9.34
CA HIS A 72 -1.57 10.41 -9.31
C HIS A 72 -2.71 9.73 -8.55
N ALA A 73 -3.16 10.34 -7.44
CA ALA A 73 -4.27 9.86 -6.62
C ALA A 73 -4.97 11.01 -5.87
N GLY A 74 -6.08 10.71 -5.18
CA GLY A 74 -6.79 11.66 -4.33
C GLY A 74 -5.95 12.18 -3.16
N MET A 75 -6.33 13.34 -2.60
CA MET A 75 -5.62 14.00 -1.49
C MET A 75 -5.55 13.15 -0.21
N ASP A 76 -6.52 12.27 -0.02
CA ASP A 76 -6.57 11.28 1.05
C ASP A 76 -5.41 10.29 0.97
N GLN A 77 -4.96 9.93 -0.24
CA GLN A 77 -3.88 8.96 -0.49
C GLN A 77 -2.47 9.52 -0.24
N ARG A 78 -2.32 10.84 -0.06
CA ARG A 78 -1.01 11.50 0.08
C ARG A 78 -0.04 10.86 1.09
N LYS A 79 -0.59 10.25 2.15
CA LYS A 79 0.19 9.69 3.27
C LYS A 79 1.00 8.45 2.90
N ILE A 80 0.67 7.79 1.79
CA ILE A 80 1.41 6.62 1.28
C ILE A 80 2.38 6.97 0.16
N HIS A 81 2.12 8.07 -0.57
CA HIS A 81 3.06 8.60 -1.57
C HIS A 81 4.26 9.32 -0.91
N MET A 82 4.07 9.82 0.31
CA MET A 82 5.08 10.43 1.19
C MET A 82 5.52 9.44 2.25
#